data_AF-A0A6C0KEB7-F1
#
_entry.id   AF-A0A6C0KEB7-F1
#
_cell.length_a   1.000
_cell.length_b   1.000
_cell.length_c   1.000
_cell.angle_alpha   90.00
_cell.angle_beta   90.00
_cell.angle_gamma   90.00
#
_symmetry.space_group_name_H-M   'P 1'
#
loop_
_entity.id
_entity.type
_entity.pdbx_description
1 polymer ?
#
loop_
_entity_poly.entity_id
_entity_poly.type
_entity_poly.pdbx_seq_one_letter_code
_entity_poly.pdbx_strand_id
1 'polypeptide(L)'
;MFSRKKKFTCMICHEDIKRPCFLNLNCECIYECHFKCFNEWYNIKPECIICHSPTGGRPNWRKLRKRKVKRARTPPRNTLTTSEIERRLARLPDDNENERKTLKVIFCIMVFFWFIYNHLK
;
A
#
# COMPACT_ATOMS: atom_id res chain seq x y z
N MET A 1 -25.70 -10.55 4.77
CA MET A 1 -26.10 -9.29 4.09
C MET A 1 -24.85 -8.46 3.82
N PHE A 2 -24.38 -8.41 2.57
CA PHE A 2 -23.26 -7.55 2.19
C PHE A 2 -23.74 -6.10 2.15
N SER A 3 -23.28 -5.28 3.10
CA SER A 3 -23.53 -3.84 3.12
C SER A 3 -22.94 -3.23 1.85
N ARG A 4 -23.79 -2.78 0.92
CA ARG A 4 -23.36 -2.09 -0.31
C ARG A 4 -22.64 -0.82 0.12
N LYS A 5 -21.32 -0.78 -0.04
CA LYS A 5 -20.52 0.43 0.21
C LYS A 5 -21.07 1.54 -0.69
N LYS A 6 -21.61 2.60 -0.09
CA LYS A 6 -22.08 3.79 -0.81
C LYS A 6 -20.89 4.37 -1.58
N LYS A 7 -21.00 4.43 -2.90
CA LYS A 7 -19.99 5.08 -3.75
C LYS A 7 -20.22 6.58 -3.65
N PHE A 8 -19.18 7.31 -3.28
CA PHE A 8 -19.18 8.77 -3.28
C PHE A 8 -18.68 9.25 -4.65
N THR A 9 -19.32 10.25 -5.23
CA THR A 9 -18.92 10.85 -6.51
C THR A 9 -18.50 12.29 -6.26
N CYS A 10 -17.47 12.76 -6.97
CA CYS A 10 -16.94 14.09 -6.76
C CYS A 10 -17.85 15.16 -7.35
N MET A 11 -18.22 16.15 -6.54
CA MET A 11 -19.07 17.25 -7.00
C MET A 11 -18.40 18.15 -8.06
N ILE A 12 -17.07 18.10 -8.21
CA ILE A 12 -16.32 18.95 -9.15
C ILE A 12 -16.00 18.21 -10.45
N CYS A 13 -15.40 17.02 -10.36
CA CYS A 13 -14.97 16.26 -11.54
C CYS A 13 -15.88 15.08 -11.89
N HIS A 14 -16.92 14.82 -11.10
CA HIS A 14 -17.88 13.71 -11.28
C HIS A 14 -17.29 12.30 -11.27
N GLU A 15 -16.00 12.14 -10.93
CA GLU A 15 -15.37 10.84 -10.79
C GLU A 15 -15.62 10.19 -9.41
N ASP A 16 -15.47 8.87 -9.35
CA ASP A 16 -15.56 8.11 -8.11
C ASP A 16 -14.52 8.55 -7.06
N ILE A 17 -15.01 8.84 -5.86
CA ILE A 17 -14.18 9.21 -4.72
C ILE A 17 -13.76 7.95 -3.98
N LYS A 18 -12.48 7.59 -4.10
CA LYS A 18 -11.86 6.60 -3.20
C LYS A 18 -11.68 7.13 -1.78
N ARG A 19 -11.49 8.45 -1.63
CA ARG A 19 -11.20 9.12 -0.35
C ARG A 19 -11.82 10.53 -0.30
N PRO A 20 -12.95 10.72 0.38
CA PRO A 20 -13.58 12.03 0.49
C PRO A 20 -12.73 12.98 1.33
N CYS A 21 -12.72 14.25 0.94
CA CYS A 21 -12.03 15.29 1.68
C CYS A 21 -12.99 15.95 2.68
N PHE A 22 -12.78 15.71 3.97
CA PHE A 22 -13.53 16.40 5.02
C PHE A 22 -12.87 17.74 5.31
N LEU A 23 -13.41 18.79 4.69
CA LEU A 23 -12.90 20.15 4.83
C LEU A 23 -13.62 20.86 5.96
N ASN A 24 -12.87 21.23 7.00
CA ASN A 24 -13.33 22.17 8.00
C ASN A 24 -13.04 23.59 7.49
N LEU A 25 -13.85 24.02 6.53
CA LEU A 25 -14.06 25.44 6.24
C LEU A 25 -14.98 25.95 7.36
N ASN A 26 -14.96 27.23 7.70
CA ASN A 26 -15.76 27.82 8.81
C ASN A 26 -17.29 27.81 8.52
N CYS A 27 -17.81 26.73 7.93
CA CYS A 27 -19.18 26.49 7.52
C CYS A 27 -19.52 25.01 7.78
N GLU A 28 -20.80 24.70 7.93
CA GLU A 28 -21.28 23.34 8.23
C GLU A 28 -21.39 22.44 6.97
N CYS A 29 -21.02 22.96 5.81
CA CYS A 29 -21.11 22.23 4.55
C CYS A 29 -20.16 21.03 4.50
N ILE A 30 -20.71 19.87 4.12
CA ILE A 30 -19.95 18.64 3.91
C ILE A 30 -19.69 18.49 2.41
N TYR A 31 -18.42 18.37 2.03
CA TYR A 31 -18.00 18.25 0.64
C TYR A 31 -17.63 16.81 0.30
N GLU A 32 -18.37 16.23 -0.63
CA GLU A 32 -17.98 14.98 -1.27
C GLU A 32 -17.15 15.32 -2.51
N CYS A 33 -15.89 15.68 -2.30
CA CYS A 33 -14.95 16.00 -3.38
C CYS A 33 -13.56 15.40 -3.13
N HIS A 34 -12.77 15.25 -4.19
CA HIS A 34 -11.35 14.93 -4.03
C HIS A 34 -10.61 16.15 -3.47
N PHE A 35 -9.61 15.88 -2.63
CA PHE A 35 -8.71 16.91 -2.11
C PHE A 35 -8.08 17.75 -3.23
N LYS A 36 -7.71 17.12 -4.35
CA LYS A 36 -7.10 17.80 -5.50
C LYS A 36 -8.07 18.82 -6.10
N CYS A 37 -9.28 18.39 -6.44
CA CYS A 37 -10.29 19.24 -7.04
C CYS A 37 -10.66 20.41 -6.12
N PHE A 38 -10.80 20.16 -4.83
CA PHE A 38 -11.04 21.25 -3.88
C PHE A 38 -9.87 22.24 -3.82
N ASN A 39 -8.63 21.75 -3.77
CA ASN A 39 -7.46 22.62 -3.71
C ASN A 39 -7.33 23.49 -4.98
N GLU A 40 -7.64 22.93 -6.15
CA GLU A 40 -7.71 23.68 -7.41
C GLU A 40 -8.80 24.75 -7.38
N TRP A 41 -10.01 24.39 -6.97
CA TRP A 41 -11.12 25.34 -6.79
C TRP A 41 -10.73 26.48 -5.82
N TYR A 42 -10.21 26.13 -4.66
CA TYR A 42 -9.87 27.07 -3.59
C TYR A 42 -8.79 28.09 -4.01
N ASN A 43 -7.85 27.67 -4.88
CA ASN A 43 -6.84 28.57 -5.42
C ASN A 43 -7.41 29.62 -6.38
N ILE A 44 -8.55 29.32 -7.02
CA ILE A 44 -9.24 30.23 -7.94
C ILE A 44 -10.22 31.10 -7.15
N LYS A 45 -11.05 30.48 -6.30
CA LYS A 45 -12.06 31.14 -5.46
C LYS A 45 -12.00 30.59 -4.03
N PRO A 46 -11.50 31.36 -3.05
CA PRO A 46 -11.38 30.92 -1.65
C PRO A 46 -12.72 30.96 -0.89
N GLU A 47 -13.74 30.34 -1.47
CA GLU A 47 -15.11 30.29 -0.98
C GLU A 47 -15.60 28.84 -0.92
N CYS A 48 -16.63 28.62 -0.10
CA CYS A 48 -17.35 27.35 -0.10
C CYS A 48 -17.98 27.06 -1.47
N ILE A 49 -17.89 25.81 -1.94
CA ILE A 49 -18.49 25.38 -3.22
C ILE A 49 -20.03 25.37 -3.16
N ILE A 50 -20.61 25.14 -1.98
CA ILE A 50 -22.05 24.94 -1.79
C ILE A 50 -22.74 26.25 -1.40
N CYS A 51 -22.27 26.88 -0.32
CA CYS A 51 -22.89 28.08 0.24
C CYS A 51 -22.17 29.37 -0.16
N HIS A 52 -21.05 29.31 -0.89
CA HIS A 52 -20.28 30.48 -1.33
C HIS A 52 -19.83 31.42 -0.21
N SER A 53 -19.90 30.98 1.05
CA SER A 53 -19.42 31.78 2.17
C SER A 53 -17.90 31.97 2.06
N PRO A 54 -17.39 33.19 2.31
CA PRO A 54 -15.96 33.44 2.28
C PRO A 54 -15.28 32.62 3.36
N THR A 55 -14.25 31.89 2.98
CA THR A 55 -13.47 31.13 3.93
C THR A 55 -12.51 32.10 4.61
N GLY A 56 -12.69 32.34 5.91
CA GLY A 56 -11.90 33.32 6.70
C GLY A 56 -10.41 33.00 6.87
N GLY A 57 -9.78 32.30 5.92
CA GLY A 57 -8.38 31.93 5.90
C GLY A 57 -8.13 30.64 5.13
N ARG A 58 -6.86 30.41 4.76
CA ARG A 58 -6.47 29.15 4.10
C ARG A 58 -6.76 27.95 5.01
N PRO A 59 -7.51 26.93 4.54
CA PRO A 59 -7.74 25.73 5.32
C PRO A 59 -6.41 25.10 5.75
N ASN A 60 -6.32 24.68 7.01
CA ASN A 60 -5.11 24.05 7.51
C ASN A 60 -4.96 22.64 6.91
N TRP A 61 -4.30 22.56 5.76
CA TRP A 61 -4.06 21.33 5.00
C TRP A 61 -3.42 20.22 5.84
N ARG A 62 -2.59 20.57 6.84
CA ARG A 62 -1.99 19.59 7.76
C ARG A 62 -3.01 18.96 8.69
N LYS A 63 -3.99 19.73 9.20
CA LYS A 63 -5.10 19.20 10.03
C LYS A 63 -6.07 18.35 9.20
N LEU A 64 -6.33 18.74 7.95
CA LEU A 64 -7.16 17.98 7.00
C LEU A 64 -6.55 16.62 6.63
N ARG A 65 -5.22 16.55 6.58
CA ARG A 65 -4.47 15.31 6.33
C ARG A 65 -4.26 14.46 7.57
N LYS A 66 -4.73 14.88 8.77
CA LYS A 66 -4.71 14.04 9.98
C LYS A 66 -5.73 12.92 9.83
N ARG A 67 -5.33 11.94 9.03
CA ARG A 67 -5.78 10.57 9.15
C ARG A 67 -5.72 10.20 10.64
N LYS A 68 -6.72 9.48 11.12
CA LYS A 68 -6.46 8.37 12.04
C LYS A 68 -5.62 7.33 11.28
N VAL A 69 -4.38 7.65 10.88
CA VAL A 69 -3.37 6.58 10.83
C VAL A 69 -3.16 6.35 12.31
N LYS A 70 -3.94 5.43 12.88
CA LYS A 70 -3.28 4.47 13.75
C LYS A 70 -2.24 3.84 12.83
N ARG A 71 -1.06 4.47 12.69
CA ARG A 71 0.13 3.69 12.38
C ARG A 71 0.06 2.72 13.53
N ALA A 72 -0.31 1.47 13.27
CA ALA A 72 0.07 0.42 14.19
C ALA A 72 1.53 0.74 14.45
N ARG A 73 1.83 1.21 15.68
CA ARG A 73 3.23 1.38 16.06
C ARG A 73 3.79 0.01 15.74
N THR A 74 4.61 -0.08 14.69
CA THR A 74 5.37 -1.30 14.49
C THR A 74 6.03 -1.50 15.84
N PRO A 75 5.71 -2.59 16.57
CA PRO A 75 6.29 -2.78 17.88
C PRO A 75 7.81 -2.66 17.71
N PRO A 76 8.51 -2.06 18.68
CA PRO A 76 9.96 -1.96 18.62
C PRO A 76 10.49 -3.34 18.23
N ARG A 77 11.39 -3.37 17.25
CA ARG A 77 11.98 -4.60 16.74
C ARG A 77 12.83 -5.17 17.88
N ASN A 78 12.20 -5.94 18.77
CA ASN A 78 12.92 -6.74 19.75
C ASN A 78 13.91 -7.57 18.95
N THR A 79 15.20 -7.36 19.20
CA THR A 79 16.25 -8.25 18.70
C THR A 79 15.87 -9.65 19.14
N LEU A 80 15.53 -10.50 18.18
CA LEU A 80 15.21 -11.90 18.46
C LEU A 80 16.39 -12.51 19.20
N THR A 81 16.12 -13.20 20.30
CA THR A 81 17.13 -14.04 20.96
C THR A 81 17.52 -15.18 20.01
N THR A 82 18.76 -15.66 20.12
CA THR A 82 19.27 -16.80 19.35
C THR A 82 18.34 -18.02 19.43
N SER A 83 17.80 -18.31 20.60
CA SER A 83 16.83 -19.40 20.84
C SER A 83 15.49 -19.24 20.11
N GLU A 84 15.10 -18.02 19.73
CA GLU A 84 13.89 -17.79 18.95
C GLU A 84 14.15 -17.83 17.44
N ILE A 85 15.38 -17.51 17.01
CA ILE A 85 15.83 -17.70 15.64
C ILE A 85 15.88 -19.20 15.31
N GLU A 86 16.47 -20.01 16.18
CA GLU A 86 16.55 -21.47 16.01
C GLU A 86 15.16 -22.13 15.92
N ARG A 87 14.22 -21.75 16.79
CA ARG A 87 12.82 -22.23 16.72
C ARG A 87 12.07 -21.79 15.46
N ARG A 88 12.50 -20.72 14.79
CA ARG A 88 11.92 -20.29 13.51
C ARG A 88 12.57 -21.03 12.35
N LEU A 89 13.89 -21.22 12.38
CA LEU A 89 14.62 -22.03 11.39
C LEU A 89 14.10 -23.47 11.37
N ALA A 90 13.86 -24.08 12.54
CA ALA A 90 13.32 -25.44 12.64
C ALA A 90 11.88 -25.59 12.11
N ARG A 91 11.16 -24.48 11.89
CA ARG A 91 9.79 -24.47 11.33
C ARG A 91 9.75 -24.12 9.86
N LEU A 92 10.87 -23.72 9.27
CA LEU A 92 10.92 -23.50 7.83
C LEU A 92 10.83 -24.87 7.16
N PRO A 93 9.95 -25.03 6.16
CA PRO A 93 10.00 -26.22 5.33
C PRO A 93 11.40 -26.31 4.71
N ASP A 94 12.00 -27.49 4.72
CA ASP A 94 13.26 -27.73 4.02
C ASP A 94 13.07 -27.40 2.54
N ASP A 95 13.49 -26.21 2.11
CA ASP A 95 13.45 -25.74 0.72
C ASP A 95 14.52 -26.43 -0.16
N ASN A 96 15.02 -27.58 0.32
CA ASN A 96 16.01 -28.45 -0.31
C ASN A 96 15.49 -29.16 -1.57
N GLU A 97 14.23 -28.95 -1.97
CA GLU A 97 13.70 -29.54 -3.20
C GLU A 97 14.41 -28.97 -4.43
N ASN A 98 14.69 -27.67 -4.44
CA ASN A 98 15.38 -27.04 -5.56
C ASN A 98 16.86 -27.42 -5.59
N GLU A 99 17.51 -27.51 -4.42
CA GLU A 99 18.89 -27.98 -4.30
C GLU A 99 19.03 -29.44 -4.78
N ARG A 100 18.10 -30.32 -4.39
CA ARG A 100 18.09 -31.72 -4.82
C ARG A 100 17.84 -31.86 -6.33
N LYS A 101 16.97 -31.04 -6.92
CA LYS A 101 16.77 -31.00 -8.38
C LYS A 101 18.03 -30.54 -9.09
N THR A 102 18.69 -29.52 -8.57
CA THR A 102 19.94 -28.98 -9.15
C THR A 102 21.06 -30.00 -9.12
N LEU A 103 21.25 -30.72 -8.02
CA LEU A 103 22.26 -31.79 -7.91
C LEU A 103 22.01 -32.93 -8.92
N LYS A 104 20.75 -33.32 -9.15
CA LYS A 104 20.42 -34.33 -10.17
C LYS A 104 20.79 -33.88 -11.58
N VAL A 105 20.51 -32.61 -11.92
CA VAL A 105 20.85 -32.04 -13.23
C VAL A 105 22.36 -32.02 -13.44
N ILE A 106 23.13 -31.57 -12.44
CA ILE A 106 24.60 -31.56 -12.50
C ILE A 106 25.14 -32.97 -12.71
N PHE A 107 24.62 -33.96 -12.00
CA PHE A 107 25.02 -35.36 -12.16
C PHE A 107 24.74 -35.88 -13.58
N CYS A 108 23.55 -35.60 -14.13
CA CYS A 108 23.23 -35.99 -15.51
C CYS A 108 24.18 -35.35 -16.53
N ILE A 109 24.53 -34.08 -16.36
CA ILE A 109 25.47 -33.38 -17.24
C ILE A 109 26.87 -34.03 -17.17
N MET A 110 27.35 -34.36 -15.97
CA MET A 110 28.64 -35.04 -15.80
C MET A 110 28.69 -36.40 -16.49
N VAL A 111 27.64 -37.21 -16.34
CA VAL A 111 27.54 -38.53 -17.01
C VAL A 111 27.51 -38.36 -18.53
N PHE A 112 26.79 -37.36 -19.04
CA PHE A 112 26.73 -37.07 -20.46
C PHE A 112 28.10 -36.70 -21.04
N PHE A 113 28.84 -35.79 -20.38
CA PHE A 113 30.20 -35.44 -20.80
C PHE A 113 31.16 -36.63 -20.74
N TRP A 114 31.04 -37.47 -19.71
CA TRP A 114 31.83 -38.70 -19.61
C TRP A 114 31.54 -39.66 -20.77
N PHE A 115 30.27 -39.84 -21.13
CA PHE A 115 29.88 -40.67 -22.27
C PHE A 115 30.44 -40.15 -23.59
N ILE A 116 30.33 -38.84 -23.85
CA ILE A 116 30.91 -38.20 -25.04
C ILE A 116 32.42 -38.41 -25.09
N TYR A 117 33.13 -38.18 -23.99
CA TYR A 117 34.58 -38.33 -23.93
C TYR A 117 35.04 -39.75 -24.24
N ASN A 118 34.32 -40.76 -23.74
CA ASN A 118 34.65 -42.17 -24.03
C ASN A 118 34.30 -42.59 -25.45
N HIS A 119 33.33 -41.95 -26.10
CA HIS A 119 32.93 -42.28 -27.48
C HIS A 119 33.75 -41.51 -28.54
N LEU A 120 34.36 -40.38 -28.17
CA LEU A 120 35.27 -39.62 -29.04
C LEU A 120 36.72 -40.14 -29.04
N LYS A 121 37.06 -41.04 -28.11
CA LYS A 121 38.36 -41.68 -27.98
C LYS A 121 38.33 -43.08 -28.58
#